data_AF-A0A137NSL3-F1
#
_entry.id   AF-A0A137NSL3-F1
#
_cell.length_a   1.000
_cell.length_b   1.000
_cell.length_c   1.000
_cell.angle_alpha   90.00
_cell.angle_beta   90.00
_cell.angle_gamma   90.00
#
_symmetry.space_group_name_H-M   'P 1'
#
loop_
_entity.id
_entity.type
_entity.pdbx_description
1 polymer ?
#
loop_
_entity_poly.entity_id
_entity_poly.type
_entity_poly.pdbx_seq_one_letter_code
_entity_poly.pdbx_strand_id
1 'polypeptide(L)'
;MIKQRLDSVVSGTTSPTKFAPLNLEGNLKAKILDRPFNKLRGQEVSLSSFAFLFSQIIQYSQLKVTGITDLENNLNKIGQRVGIRTLELIMSREKLIRRELTIINQLYFINTTVWKYLFGKAADSLEKSTDQEDEYMISDNDPYLTQFISVPKDLSQLNCNAFLAGIIEGVLRASQFPCRVTAHSNPVPQFPKRTTILIKFSPEVLHRDNLQQLQSQNQK
;
A
#
# COMPACT_ATOMS: atom_id res chain seq x y z
N MET A 1 56.43 71.58 -26.33
CA MET A 1 55.16 71.28 -25.63
C MET A 1 54.99 69.76 -25.62
N ILE A 2 55.37 69.03 -24.57
CA ILE A 2 54.52 68.66 -23.40
C ILE A 2 53.32 67.83 -23.89
N LYS A 3 53.05 66.54 -23.59
CA LYS A 3 53.34 65.67 -22.41
C LYS A 3 52.95 64.19 -22.73
N GLN A 4 53.61 63.24 -22.04
CA GLN A 4 53.09 61.97 -21.44
C GLN A 4 52.52 60.84 -22.33
N ARG A 5 52.47 59.55 -21.93
CA ARG A 5 53.19 58.62 -21.03
C ARG A 5 52.42 57.27 -21.07
N LEU A 6 53.14 56.18 -21.31
CA LEU A 6 52.99 54.73 -20.93
C LEU A 6 51.63 53.97 -20.93
N ASP A 7 51.67 52.86 -21.68
CA ASP A 7 51.50 51.43 -21.32
C ASP A 7 50.15 50.79 -20.92
N SER A 8 49.84 49.71 -21.68
CA SER A 8 49.57 48.31 -21.24
C SER A 8 48.21 47.66 -21.61
N VAL A 9 48.34 46.50 -22.30
CA VAL A 9 47.63 45.21 -22.13
C VAL A 9 46.11 45.09 -22.39
N VAL A 10 45.75 44.19 -23.33
CA VAL A 10 44.66 43.19 -23.16
C VAL A 10 45.07 41.87 -23.83
N SER A 11 45.01 40.78 -23.07
CA SER A 11 45.34 39.39 -23.43
C SER A 11 44.09 38.58 -23.80
N GLY A 12 44.11 37.86 -24.94
CA GLY A 12 43.14 36.82 -25.30
C GLY A 12 43.80 35.44 -25.24
N THR A 13 43.27 34.54 -24.41
CA THR A 13 43.80 33.20 -24.15
C THR A 13 43.19 32.15 -25.07
N THR A 14 44.05 31.43 -25.79
CA THR A 14 43.74 30.18 -26.49
C THR A 14 44.05 28.98 -25.58
N SER A 15 43.22 27.95 -25.67
CA SER A 15 43.30 26.71 -24.88
C SER A 15 44.45 25.79 -25.31
N PRO A 16 45.02 25.03 -24.36
CA PRO A 16 45.45 23.68 -24.66
C PRO A 16 44.88 22.64 -23.69
N THR A 17 44.57 21.50 -24.28
CA THR A 17 44.06 20.24 -23.73
C THR A 17 44.85 19.77 -22.50
N LYS A 18 44.16 19.56 -21.37
CA LYS A 18 44.70 18.78 -20.23
C LYS A 18 43.88 17.50 -20.09
N PHE A 19 44.55 16.37 -20.29
CA PHE A 19 44.04 15.05 -19.92
C PHE A 19 43.82 15.01 -18.41
N ALA A 20 42.59 14.75 -17.97
CA ALA A 20 42.30 14.44 -16.58
C ALA A 20 42.70 12.98 -16.29
N PRO A 21 43.34 12.68 -15.15
CA PRO A 21 43.63 11.30 -14.78
C PRO A 21 42.33 10.55 -14.51
N LEU A 22 42.25 9.30 -14.98
CA LEU A 22 41.22 8.34 -14.62
C LEU A 22 41.26 8.14 -13.10
N ASN A 23 40.31 8.75 -12.40
CA ASN A 23 40.11 8.52 -10.98
C ASN A 23 39.54 7.10 -10.82
N LEU A 24 40.44 6.13 -10.74
CA LEU A 24 40.15 4.72 -10.49
C LEU A 24 39.94 4.48 -8.99
N GLU A 25 39.21 5.36 -8.32
CA GLU A 25 38.62 5.04 -7.03
C GLU A 25 37.26 4.43 -7.31
N GLY A 26 37.25 3.10 -7.31
CA GLY A 26 36.05 2.31 -7.38
C GLY A 26 35.02 2.89 -6.42
N ASN A 27 33.87 3.27 -6.97
CA ASN A 27 32.66 3.52 -6.22
C ASN A 27 32.38 2.23 -5.44
N LEU A 28 32.92 2.16 -4.22
CA LEU A 28 32.58 1.18 -3.21
C LEU A 28 31.09 1.34 -3.05
N LYS A 29 30.33 0.49 -3.77
CA LYS A 29 28.89 0.28 -3.57
C LYS A 29 28.65 0.43 -2.09
N ALA A 30 27.95 1.50 -1.69
CA ALA A 30 27.68 1.82 -0.30
C ALA A 30 27.45 0.50 0.45
N LYS A 31 28.30 0.21 1.45
CA LYS A 31 28.21 -1.05 2.20
C LYS A 31 26.75 -1.19 2.62
N ILE A 32 26.21 -2.40 2.50
CA ILE A 32 24.80 -2.70 2.80
C ILE A 32 24.36 -2.13 4.18
N LEU A 33 25.33 -1.98 5.10
CA LEU A 33 25.18 -1.45 6.44
C LEU A 33 24.99 0.09 6.52
N ASP A 34 25.48 0.84 5.52
CA ASP A 34 25.32 2.31 5.45
C ASP A 34 23.96 2.71 4.84
N ARG A 35 23.20 1.72 4.34
CA ARG A 35 21.84 1.93 3.85
C ARG A 35 20.90 2.07 5.06
N PRO A 36 20.21 3.21 5.23
CA PRO A 36 19.20 3.31 6.28
C PRO A 36 18.15 2.21 6.08
N PHE A 37 17.91 1.38 7.10
CA PHE A 37 16.95 0.27 7.09
C PHE A 37 15.55 0.72 6.62
N ASN A 38 15.22 1.99 6.84
CA ASN A 38 13.95 2.62 6.46
C ASN A 38 13.82 3.00 4.97
N LYS A 39 14.87 2.85 4.14
CA LYS A 39 14.83 3.23 2.72
C LYS A 39 15.18 2.04 1.83
N LEU A 40 14.24 1.08 1.77
CA LEU A 40 14.19 0.04 0.72
C LEU A 40 13.55 0.56 -0.59
N ARG A 41 13.43 1.88 -0.76
CA ARG A 41 12.90 2.55 -1.96
C ARG A 41 13.86 2.26 -3.13
N GLY A 42 13.69 1.12 -3.79
CA GLY A 42 14.57 0.64 -4.86
C GLY A 42 14.72 -0.87 -5.01
N GLN A 43 14.12 -1.70 -4.14
CA GLN A 43 13.88 -3.11 -4.47
C GLN A 43 12.43 -3.27 -4.95
N GLU A 44 12.15 -2.71 -6.11
CA GLU A 44 10.90 -3.00 -6.81
C GLU A 44 11.04 -4.39 -7.43
N VAL A 45 10.21 -5.31 -6.95
CA VAL A 45 10.12 -6.66 -7.52
C VAL A 45 9.22 -6.56 -8.75
N SER A 46 9.56 -7.31 -9.81
CA SER A 46 8.69 -7.40 -10.99
C SER A 46 7.29 -7.86 -10.58
N LEU A 47 6.28 -7.15 -11.07
CA LEU A 47 4.88 -7.48 -10.85
C LEU A 47 4.53 -8.91 -11.30
N SER A 48 5.16 -9.38 -12.38
CA SER A 48 5.00 -10.74 -12.86
C SER A 48 5.46 -11.79 -11.84
N SER A 49 6.55 -11.52 -11.10
CA SER A 49 7.03 -12.43 -10.05
C SER A 49 6.01 -12.59 -8.93
N PHE A 50 5.35 -11.49 -8.52
CA PHE A 50 4.25 -11.55 -7.56
C PHE A 50 3.04 -12.30 -8.12
N ALA A 51 2.65 -12.03 -9.38
CA ALA A 51 1.52 -12.71 -10.02
C ALA A 51 1.71 -14.24 -10.10
N PHE A 52 2.91 -14.71 -10.47
CA PHE A 52 3.21 -16.13 -10.50
C PHE A 52 3.21 -16.77 -9.10
N LEU A 53 3.81 -16.09 -8.11
CA LEU A 53 3.80 -16.56 -6.72
C LEU A 53 2.36 -16.66 -6.20
N PHE A 54 1.56 -15.62 -6.43
CA PHE A 54 0.17 -15.57 -5.97
C PHE A 54 -0.71 -16.62 -6.67
N SER A 55 -0.51 -16.84 -7.98
CA SER A 55 -1.17 -17.93 -8.71
C SER A 55 -0.86 -19.30 -8.09
N GLN A 56 0.41 -19.55 -7.72
CA GLN A 56 0.79 -20.79 -7.05
C GLN A 56 0.22 -20.90 -5.63
N ILE A 57 0.08 -19.80 -4.89
CA ILE A 57 -0.59 -19.81 -3.57
C ILE A 57 -2.05 -20.22 -3.70
N ILE A 58 -2.76 -19.70 -4.72
CA ILE A 58 -4.16 -20.09 -4.99
C ILE A 58 -4.24 -21.57 -5.35
N GLN A 59 -3.43 -22.03 -6.30
CA GLN A 59 -3.40 -23.44 -6.73
C GLN A 59 -3.07 -24.39 -5.57
N TYR A 60 -2.07 -24.05 -4.75
CA TYR A 60 -1.70 -24.82 -3.57
C TYR A 60 -2.84 -24.86 -2.53
N SER A 61 -3.53 -23.75 -2.33
CA SER A 61 -4.67 -23.66 -1.41
C SER A 61 -5.86 -24.47 -1.91
N GLN A 62 -6.10 -24.51 -3.22
CA GLN A 62 -7.15 -25.30 -3.84
C GLN A 62 -6.94 -26.81 -3.61
N LEU A 63 -5.70 -27.31 -3.70
CA LEU A 63 -5.41 -28.73 -3.45
C LEU A 63 -5.74 -29.20 -2.03
N LYS A 64 -5.78 -28.28 -1.07
CA LYS A 64 -6.02 -28.59 0.35
C LYS A 64 -7.47 -28.42 0.78
N VAL A 65 -8.30 -27.86 -0.08
CA VAL A 65 -9.63 -27.37 0.28
C VAL A 65 -10.65 -27.92 -0.70
N THR A 66 -11.82 -28.30 -0.19
CA THR A 66 -12.90 -28.91 -0.99
C THR A 66 -13.90 -27.89 -1.54
N GLY A 67 -14.05 -26.72 -0.90
CA GLY A 67 -15.04 -25.70 -1.27
C GLY A 67 -14.46 -24.32 -1.60
N ILE A 68 -15.19 -23.54 -2.42
CA ILE A 68 -14.81 -22.17 -2.82
C ILE A 68 -14.77 -21.24 -1.59
N THR A 69 -15.78 -21.32 -0.72
CA THR A 69 -15.84 -20.50 0.50
C THR A 69 -14.66 -20.78 1.44
N ASP A 70 -14.26 -22.04 1.56
CA ASP A 70 -13.12 -22.42 2.37
C ASP A 70 -11.79 -21.95 1.76
N LEU A 71 -11.72 -21.91 0.42
CA LEU A 71 -10.58 -21.36 -0.31
C LEU A 71 -10.47 -19.86 -0.06
N GLU A 72 -11.58 -19.12 -0.14
CA GLU A 72 -11.64 -17.69 0.20
C GLU A 72 -11.24 -17.43 1.65
N ASN A 73 -11.75 -18.25 2.59
CA ASN A 73 -11.37 -18.16 4.00
C ASN A 73 -9.88 -18.42 4.22
N ASN A 74 -9.29 -19.38 3.51
CA ASN A 74 -7.86 -19.66 3.59
C ASN A 74 -7.03 -18.50 3.00
N LEU A 75 -7.43 -17.95 1.86
CA LEU A 75 -6.79 -16.77 1.26
C LEU A 75 -6.90 -15.56 2.19
N ASN A 76 -8.05 -15.35 2.83
CA ASN A 76 -8.24 -14.30 3.84
C ASN A 76 -7.26 -14.50 5.00
N LYS A 77 -7.15 -15.71 5.58
CA LYS A 77 -6.18 -16.01 6.67
C LYS A 77 -4.72 -15.69 6.29
N ILE A 78 -4.31 -15.99 5.06
CA ILE A 78 -2.98 -15.65 4.56
C ILE A 78 -2.85 -14.12 4.46
N GLY A 79 -3.85 -13.44 3.91
CA GLY A 79 -3.94 -11.98 3.83
C GLY A 79 -3.83 -11.31 5.20
N GLN A 80 -4.50 -11.83 6.23
CA GLN A 80 -4.46 -11.30 7.60
C GLN A 80 -3.03 -11.26 8.17
N ARG A 81 -2.26 -12.33 7.96
CA ARG A 81 -0.86 -12.37 8.41
C ARG A 81 -0.01 -11.32 7.70
N VAL A 82 -0.24 -11.12 6.41
CA VAL A 82 0.43 -10.06 5.62
C VAL A 82 0.01 -8.69 6.14
N GLY A 83 -1.28 -8.45 6.39
CA GLY A 83 -1.82 -7.18 6.88
C GLY A 83 -1.22 -6.73 8.22
N ILE A 84 -1.08 -7.64 9.19
CA ILE A 84 -0.45 -7.34 10.49
C ILE A 84 0.97 -6.83 10.28
N ARG A 85 1.77 -7.54 9.46
CA ARG A 85 3.16 -7.14 9.16
C ARG A 85 3.23 -5.84 8.37
N THR A 86 2.30 -5.63 7.44
CA THR A 86 2.20 -4.38 6.68
C THR A 86 1.99 -3.18 7.60
N LEU A 87 1.10 -3.27 8.59
CA LEU A 87 0.90 -2.19 9.56
C LEU A 87 2.17 -1.91 10.36
N GLU A 88 2.81 -2.95 10.90
CA GLU A 88 4.07 -2.82 11.66
C GLU A 88 5.16 -2.12 10.84
N LEU A 89 5.30 -2.47 9.56
CA LEU A 89 6.26 -1.87 8.65
C LEU A 89 5.94 -0.41 8.33
N ILE A 90 4.68 -0.07 8.08
CA ILE A 90 4.27 1.31 7.80
C ILE A 90 4.52 2.18 9.03
N MET A 91 4.08 1.75 10.21
CA MET A 91 4.27 2.47 11.47
C MET A 91 5.75 2.69 11.78
N SER A 92 6.59 1.66 11.60
CA SER A 92 8.03 1.74 11.86
C SER A 92 8.78 2.64 10.87
N ARG A 93 8.38 2.66 9.59
CA ARG A 93 9.10 3.38 8.54
C ARG A 93 8.70 4.85 8.44
N GLU A 94 7.41 5.13 8.56
CA GLU A 94 6.86 6.49 8.42
C GLU A 94 6.95 7.29 9.72
N LYS A 95 7.47 6.69 10.81
CA LYS A 95 7.50 7.29 12.15
C LYS A 95 6.14 7.87 12.55
N LEU A 96 5.07 7.17 12.18
CA LEU A 96 3.72 7.52 12.61
C LEU A 96 3.63 7.21 14.10
N ILE A 97 3.89 8.23 14.92
CA ILE A 97 3.90 8.13 16.39
C ILE A 97 2.47 8.07 16.94
N ARG A 98 1.47 8.45 16.15
CA ARG A 98 0.07 8.52 16.56
C ARG A 98 -0.75 7.45 15.88
N ARG A 99 -1.41 6.65 16.71
CA ARG A 99 -2.41 5.66 16.31
C ARG A 99 -3.75 6.37 16.15
N GLU A 100 -4.46 6.09 15.07
CA GLU A 100 -5.83 6.58 14.90
C GLU A 100 -6.76 5.92 15.92
N LEU A 101 -7.63 6.74 16.52
CA LEU A 101 -8.55 6.30 17.58
C LEU A 101 -9.98 6.14 17.09
N THR A 102 -10.35 6.89 16.04
CA THR A 102 -11.69 6.86 15.46
C THR A 102 -11.77 5.92 14.26
N ILE A 103 -12.95 5.34 14.04
CA ILE A 103 -13.20 4.42 12.91
C ILE A 103 -12.94 5.13 11.57
N ILE A 104 -13.48 6.34 11.39
CA ILE A 104 -13.34 7.08 10.13
C ILE A 104 -11.88 7.39 9.81
N ASN A 105 -11.09 7.85 10.79
CA ASN A 105 -9.67 8.15 10.54
C ASN A 105 -8.89 6.88 10.22
N GLN A 106 -9.16 5.78 10.91
CA GLN A 106 -8.51 4.50 10.65
C GLN A 106 -8.84 3.97 9.24
N LEU A 107 -10.09 4.13 8.78
CA LEU A 107 -10.49 3.77 7.42
C LEU A 107 -9.86 4.69 6.36
N TYR A 108 -9.76 5.98 6.63
CA TYR A 108 -9.08 6.93 5.76
C TYR A 108 -7.58 6.62 5.63
N PHE A 109 -6.93 6.25 6.74
CA PHE A 109 -5.55 5.75 6.75
C PHE A 109 -5.38 4.51 5.87
N ILE A 110 -6.34 3.58 5.89
CA ILE A 110 -6.30 2.39 5.02
C ILE A 110 -6.46 2.78 3.55
N ASN A 111 -7.43 3.63 3.23
CA ASN A 111 -7.70 4.08 1.86
C ASN A 111 -6.49 4.83 1.26
N THR A 112 -5.84 5.70 2.03
CA THR A 112 -4.80 6.59 1.52
C THR A 112 -3.38 6.04 1.69
N THR A 113 -3.01 5.62 2.90
CA THR A 113 -1.64 5.21 3.22
C THR A 113 -1.41 3.74 2.90
N VAL A 114 -2.25 2.85 3.43
CA VAL A 114 -2.07 1.39 3.23
C VAL A 114 -2.27 1.02 1.76
N TRP A 115 -3.31 1.57 1.11
CA TRP A 115 -3.56 1.31 -0.31
C TRP A 115 -2.40 1.78 -1.19
N LYS A 116 -1.89 2.99 -0.95
CA LYS A 116 -0.73 3.53 -1.68
C LYS A 116 0.53 2.72 -1.41
N TYR A 117 0.72 2.22 -0.19
CA TYR A 117 1.84 1.35 0.13
C TYR A 117 1.79 0.02 -0.61
N LEU A 118 0.60 -0.57 -0.80
CA LEU A 118 0.42 -1.85 -1.48
C LEU A 118 0.39 -1.72 -3.01
N PHE A 119 -0.25 -0.68 -3.53
CA PHE A 119 -0.64 -0.57 -4.95
C PHE A 119 -0.17 0.72 -5.64
N GLY A 120 0.49 1.62 -4.92
CA GLY A 120 0.96 2.90 -5.47
C GLY A 120 -0.13 3.95 -5.71
N LYS A 121 -1.42 3.61 -5.53
CA LYS A 121 -2.58 4.50 -5.63
C LYS A 121 -3.44 4.45 -4.37
N ALA A 122 -4.19 5.50 -4.08
CA ALA A 122 -5.26 5.48 -3.09
C ALA A 122 -6.45 4.64 -3.61
N ALA A 123 -7.32 4.17 -2.71
CA ALA A 123 -8.56 3.51 -3.11
C ALA A 123 -9.55 4.55 -3.69
N ASP A 124 -10.41 4.11 -4.61
CA ASP A 124 -11.27 5.01 -5.38
C ASP A 124 -12.42 5.61 -4.55
N SER A 125 -13.00 4.83 -3.63
CA SER A 125 -14.09 5.30 -2.76
C SER A 125 -14.03 4.69 -1.36
N LEU A 126 -14.48 5.47 -0.38
CA LEU A 126 -14.77 5.04 1.00
C LEU A 126 -16.18 5.53 1.35
N GLU A 127 -17.08 4.59 1.63
CA GLU A 127 -18.50 4.85 1.88
C GLU A 127 -18.92 4.20 3.21
N LYS A 128 -19.83 4.85 3.95
CA LYS A 128 -20.55 4.21 5.06
C LYS A 128 -21.85 3.64 4.51
N SER A 129 -22.23 2.44 4.94
CA SER A 129 -23.51 1.84 4.56
C SER A 129 -24.68 2.71 5.05
N THR A 130 -25.71 2.85 4.22
CA THR A 130 -26.94 3.58 4.56
C THR A 130 -27.86 2.77 5.47
N ASP A 131 -27.76 1.45 5.38
CA ASP A 131 -28.72 0.52 6.00
C ASP A 131 -28.24 0.05 7.37
N GLN A 132 -26.92 0.04 7.57
CA GLN A 132 -26.26 -0.53 8.75
C GLN A 132 -25.12 0.38 9.21
N GLU A 133 -25.19 0.84 10.47
CA GLU A 133 -24.19 1.76 11.02
C GLU A 133 -22.82 1.10 11.27
N ASP A 134 -22.79 -0.23 11.39
CA ASP A 134 -21.61 -1.07 11.62
C ASP A 134 -20.87 -1.43 10.33
N GLU A 135 -21.38 -1.00 9.17
CA GLU A 135 -20.86 -1.40 7.86
C GLU A 135 -20.25 -0.22 7.08
N TYR A 136 -19.04 -0.46 6.60
CA TYR A 136 -18.27 0.47 5.77
C TYR A 136 -17.77 -0.25 4.52
N MET A 137 -17.60 0.49 3.43
CA MET A 137 -17.26 -0.03 2.12
C MET A 137 -16.07 0.71 1.53
N ILE A 138 -15.06 -0.03 1.08
CA ILE A 138 -13.97 0.51 0.27
C ILE A 138 -14.12 -0.06 -1.14
N SER A 139 -14.23 0.78 -2.16
CA SER A 139 -14.30 0.34 -3.55
C SER A 139 -12.98 0.57 -4.28
N ASP A 140 -12.54 -0.42 -5.05
CA ASP A 140 -11.46 -0.32 -6.03
C ASP A 140 -12.01 -0.67 -7.42
N ASN A 141 -11.92 0.27 -8.34
CA ASN A 141 -12.41 0.14 -9.71
C ASN A 141 -11.53 -0.79 -10.54
N ASP A 142 -10.24 -0.85 -10.22
CA ASP A 142 -9.26 -1.65 -10.96
C ASP A 142 -8.26 -2.27 -9.98
N PRO A 143 -8.66 -3.36 -9.29
CA PRO A 143 -7.86 -4.00 -8.27
C PRO A 143 -6.60 -4.64 -8.85
N TYR A 144 -5.44 -4.16 -8.41
CA TYR A 144 -4.12 -4.60 -8.86
C TYR A 144 -3.90 -6.11 -8.80
N LEU A 145 -4.52 -6.79 -7.82
CA LEU A 145 -4.36 -8.22 -7.59
C LEU A 145 -5.00 -9.07 -8.70
N THR A 146 -6.14 -8.66 -9.24
CA THR A 146 -6.90 -9.47 -10.23
C THR A 146 -6.56 -9.12 -11.67
N GLN A 147 -5.71 -8.12 -11.90
CA GLN A 147 -5.26 -7.75 -13.23
C GLN A 147 -4.41 -8.85 -13.89
N PHE A 148 -3.59 -9.56 -13.11
CA PHE A 148 -2.55 -10.47 -13.63
C PHE A 148 -2.77 -11.94 -13.30
N ILE A 149 -3.90 -12.29 -12.67
CA ILE A 149 -4.25 -13.69 -12.42
C ILE A 149 -5.18 -14.20 -13.52
N SER A 150 -4.75 -15.23 -14.22
CA SER A 150 -5.65 -16.07 -15.00
C SER A 150 -6.23 -17.12 -14.06
N VAL A 151 -7.40 -16.86 -13.51
CA VAL A 151 -8.13 -17.86 -12.73
C VAL A 151 -8.58 -18.97 -13.70
N PRO A 152 -8.33 -20.26 -13.41
CA PRO A 152 -8.85 -21.36 -14.22
C PRO A 152 -10.36 -21.24 -14.41
N LYS A 153 -10.88 -21.64 -15.58
CA LYS A 153 -12.31 -21.48 -15.94
C LYS A 153 -13.25 -22.11 -14.91
N ASP A 154 -12.81 -23.19 -14.27
CA ASP A 154 -13.55 -23.93 -13.25
C ASP A 154 -13.68 -23.17 -11.91
N LEU A 155 -12.92 -22.09 -11.74
CA LEU A 155 -12.89 -21.23 -10.54
C LEU A 155 -13.37 -19.80 -10.84
N SER A 156 -14.12 -19.58 -11.92
CA SER A 156 -14.60 -18.25 -12.32
C SER A 156 -15.42 -17.51 -11.25
N GLN A 157 -15.98 -18.23 -10.26
CA GLN A 157 -16.72 -17.67 -9.13
C GLN A 157 -15.83 -17.30 -7.92
N LEU A 158 -14.54 -17.66 -7.92
CA LEU A 158 -13.64 -17.39 -6.80
C LEU A 158 -13.32 -15.89 -6.72
N ASN A 159 -13.61 -15.27 -5.57
CA ASN A 159 -13.15 -13.92 -5.33
C ASN A 159 -11.73 -13.91 -4.76
N CYS A 160 -10.74 -13.76 -5.64
CA CYS A 160 -9.33 -13.66 -5.23
C CYS A 160 -9.04 -12.43 -4.35
N ASN A 161 -9.93 -11.42 -4.38
CA ASN A 161 -9.85 -10.27 -3.48
C ASN A 161 -10.19 -10.62 -2.03
N ALA A 162 -10.59 -11.85 -1.71
CA ALA A 162 -10.62 -12.36 -0.34
C ALA A 162 -9.24 -12.25 0.34
N PHE A 163 -8.14 -12.39 -0.41
CA PHE A 163 -6.79 -12.13 0.09
C PHE A 163 -6.60 -10.66 0.50
N LEU A 164 -7.09 -9.71 -0.32
CA LEU A 164 -7.03 -8.29 -0.04
C LEU A 164 -7.92 -7.89 1.15
N ALA A 165 -9.14 -8.44 1.22
CA ALA A 165 -10.01 -8.33 2.39
C ALA A 165 -9.28 -8.77 3.67
N GLY A 166 -8.56 -9.90 3.60
CA GLY A 166 -7.74 -10.38 4.72
C GLY A 166 -6.62 -9.42 5.11
N ILE A 167 -5.93 -8.78 4.17
CA ILE A 167 -4.91 -7.77 4.48
C ILE A 167 -5.52 -6.63 5.30
N ILE A 168 -6.66 -6.10 4.88
CA ILE A 168 -7.35 -5.00 5.56
C ILE A 168 -7.83 -5.44 6.95
N GLU A 169 -8.39 -6.64 7.06
CA GLU A 169 -8.79 -7.24 8.33
C GLU A 169 -7.59 -7.40 9.28
N GLY A 170 -6.43 -7.80 8.76
CA GLY A 170 -5.18 -7.90 9.51
C GLY A 170 -4.72 -6.54 10.04
N VAL A 171 -4.79 -5.50 9.21
CA VAL A 171 -4.46 -4.12 9.60
C VAL A 171 -5.40 -3.61 10.70
N LEU A 172 -6.72 -3.73 10.50
CA LEU A 172 -7.72 -3.27 11.47
C LEU A 172 -7.61 -4.01 12.80
N ARG A 173 -7.38 -5.32 12.76
CA ARG A 173 -7.15 -6.13 13.96
C ARG A 173 -5.91 -5.69 14.73
N ALA A 174 -4.78 -5.48 14.05
CA ALA A 174 -3.57 -4.96 14.69
C ALA A 174 -3.77 -3.53 15.24
N SER A 175 -4.62 -2.74 14.57
CA SER A 175 -5.11 -1.44 15.05
C SER A 175 -6.18 -1.53 16.15
N GLN A 176 -6.51 -2.71 16.70
CA GLN A 176 -7.50 -2.88 17.79
C GLN A 176 -8.90 -2.38 17.39
N PHE A 177 -9.26 -2.61 16.13
CA PHE A 177 -10.61 -2.48 15.59
C PHE A 177 -11.04 -3.87 15.08
N PRO A 178 -11.48 -4.79 15.97
CA PRO A 178 -12.00 -6.08 15.53
C PRO A 178 -13.17 -5.88 14.54
N CYS A 179 -13.06 -6.55 13.41
CA CYS A 179 -14.01 -6.46 12.31
C CYS A 179 -14.01 -7.76 11.51
N ARG A 180 -15.06 -7.97 10.74
CA ARG A 180 -15.12 -8.98 9.68
C ARG A 180 -15.05 -8.25 8.34
N VAL A 181 -14.16 -8.71 7.45
CA VAL A 181 -13.99 -8.09 6.13
C VAL A 181 -14.27 -9.12 5.03
N THR A 182 -15.08 -8.75 4.05
CA THR A 182 -15.41 -9.58 2.89
C THR A 182 -15.22 -8.79 1.62
N ALA A 183 -14.87 -9.48 0.52
CA ALA A 183 -14.75 -8.87 -0.79
C ALA A 183 -15.94 -9.30 -1.66
N HIS A 184 -16.50 -8.36 -2.41
CA HIS A 184 -17.60 -8.56 -3.34
C HIS A 184 -17.25 -7.97 -4.69
N SER A 185 -17.41 -8.75 -5.76
CA SER A 185 -17.21 -8.27 -7.12
C SER A 185 -18.47 -7.53 -7.58
N ASN A 186 -18.34 -6.23 -7.82
CA ASN A 186 -19.45 -5.34 -8.18
C ASN A 186 -19.15 -4.69 -9.54
N PRO A 187 -19.19 -5.47 -10.64
CA PRO A 187 -18.83 -4.98 -11.96
C PRO A 187 -19.79 -3.90 -12.42
N VAL A 188 -19.24 -2.78 -12.91
CA VAL A 188 -20.00 -1.71 -13.57
C VAL A 188 -19.54 -1.59 -15.03
N PRO A 189 -20.36 -1.07 -15.96
CA PRO A 189 -20.00 -1.00 -17.38
C PRO A 189 -18.65 -0.33 -17.65
N GLN A 190 -18.29 0.66 -16.84
CA GLN A 190 -17.01 1.37 -16.93
C GLN A 190 -15.84 0.60 -16.29
N PHE A 191 -16.12 -0.27 -15.32
CA PHE A 191 -15.13 -0.99 -14.52
C PHE A 191 -15.58 -2.45 -14.29
N PRO A 192 -15.30 -3.35 -15.24
CA PRO A 192 -15.77 -4.74 -15.18
C PRO A 192 -15.09 -5.56 -14.07
N LYS A 193 -13.97 -5.08 -13.52
CA LYS A 193 -13.24 -5.73 -12.42
C LYS A 193 -13.46 -5.03 -11.07
N ARG A 194 -14.38 -4.07 -11.00
CA ARG A 194 -14.63 -3.31 -9.78
C ARG A 194 -14.97 -4.26 -8.62
N THR A 195 -14.30 -4.04 -7.50
CA THR A 195 -14.47 -4.82 -6.29
C THR A 195 -14.75 -3.88 -5.12
N THR A 196 -15.73 -4.25 -4.30
CA THR A 196 -16.05 -3.57 -3.06
C THR A 196 -15.68 -4.47 -1.89
N ILE A 197 -14.96 -3.91 -0.94
CA ILE A 197 -14.58 -4.55 0.30
C ILE A 197 -15.51 -4.04 1.39
N LEU A 198 -16.33 -4.94 1.91
CA LEU A 198 -17.26 -4.67 3.00
C LEU A 198 -16.54 -4.93 4.32
N ILE A 199 -16.60 -3.96 5.23
CA ILE A 199 -15.99 -3.98 6.54
C ILE A 199 -17.12 -3.85 7.56
N LYS A 200 -17.36 -4.92 8.31
CA LYS A 200 -18.35 -4.96 9.39
C LYS A 200 -17.64 -4.94 10.73
N PHE A 201 -17.80 -3.86 11.49
CA PHE A 201 -17.15 -3.71 12.79
C PHE A 201 -17.89 -4.48 13.89
N SER A 202 -17.15 -4.92 14.91
CA SER A 202 -17.77 -5.50 16.10
C SER A 202 -18.48 -4.42 16.93
N PRO A 203 -19.57 -4.76 17.65
CA PRO A 203 -20.34 -3.80 18.46
C PRO A 203 -19.49 -3.01 19.47
N GLU A 204 -18.47 -3.64 20.04
CA GLU A 204 -17.54 -3.02 21.00
C GLU A 204 -16.79 -1.81 20.40
N VAL A 205 -16.46 -1.88 19.11
CA VAL A 205 -15.74 -0.82 18.39
C VAL A 205 -16.63 0.40 18.22
N LEU A 206 -17.89 0.17 17.84
CA LEU A 206 -18.90 1.22 17.67
C LEU A 206 -19.19 1.91 19.00
N HIS A 207 -19.33 1.13 20.07
CA HIS A 207 -19.52 1.68 21.40
C HIS A 207 -18.36 2.60 21.81
N ARG A 208 -17.11 2.15 21.59
CA ARG A 208 -15.91 2.96 21.86
C ARG A 208 -15.89 4.24 21.03
N ASP A 209 -16.20 4.15 19.74
CA ASP A 209 -16.18 5.29 18.83
C ASP A 209 -17.24 6.34 19.24
N ASN A 210 -18.45 5.90 19.60
CA ASN A 210 -19.52 6.78 20.08
C ASN A 210 -19.12 7.53 21.37
N LEU A 211 -18.48 6.86 22.33
CA LEU A 211 -17.98 7.52 23.54
C LEU A 211 -16.94 8.59 23.24
N GLN A 212 -16.04 8.34 22.28
CA GLN A 212 -15.04 9.33 21.86
C GLN A 212 -15.68 10.53 21.14
N GLN A 213 -16.71 10.28 20.32
CA GLN A 213 -17.46 11.36 19.66
C GLN A 213 -18.18 12.25 20.68
N LEU A 214 -18.82 11.66 21.69
CA LEU A 214 -19.48 12.41 22.78
C LEU A 214 -18.48 13.24 23.60
N GLN A 215 -17.31 12.68 23.92
CA GLN A 215 -16.25 13.42 24.61
C GLN A 215 -15.74 14.61 23.79
N SER A 216 -15.66 14.45 22.47
CA SER A 216 -15.24 15.51 21.55
C SER A 216 -16.29 16.61 21.38
N GLN A 217 -17.58 16.29 21.59
CA GLN A 217 -18.67 17.27 21.59
C GLN A 217 -18.75 18.05 22.90
N ASN A 218 -18.49 17.41 24.04
CA ASN A 218 -18.53 18.07 25.35
C ASN A 218 -17.32 18.97 25.65
N GLN A 219 -16.27 18.90 24.84
CA GLN A 219 -15.07 19.75 24.95
C GLN A 219 -15.11 20.99 24.03
N LYS A 220 -16.19 21.17 23.27
CA LYS A 220 -16.45 22.37 22.44
C LYS A 220 -17.51 23.23 23.10
#